data_AF-A0A944C5M4-F1
#
_entry.id   AF-A0A944C5M4-F1
#
_cell.length_a   1.000
_cell.length_b   1.000
_cell.length_c   1.000
_cell.angle_alpha   90.00
_cell.angle_beta   90.00
_cell.angle_gamma   90.00
#
_symmetry.space_group_name_H-M   'P 1'
#
loop_
_entity.id
_entity.type
_entity.pdbx_description
1 polymer ?
#
loop_
_entity_poly.entity_id
_entity_poly.type
_entity_poly.pdbx_seq_one_letter_code
_entity_poly.pdbx_strand_id
1 'polypeptide(L)'
;MSYKKEDFASFEITSLDGQRLYYTDSNFDFPLMYDSDDNVIDNMLMIKGKRLPELTCSDYVYVIATMRGGDRYRYKTSISVSTEFQINVIIRPDKAELLEERRRYFKIKTNERAFITLRTQEGDEKPTPLDPPAEICIRDINVGGVFFVCADNRRSFAKGDKLMMVLSLSGT
;
A
#
# COMPACT_ATOMS: atom_id res chain seq x y z
N MET A 1 8.61 -25.14 -3.18
CA MET A 1 9.22 -24.11 -4.04
C MET A 1 10.05 -23.22 -3.14
N SER A 2 11.32 -22.99 -3.48
CA SER A 2 12.17 -22.05 -2.76
C SER A 2 12.01 -20.68 -3.39
N TYR A 3 11.64 -19.68 -2.59
CA TYR A 3 11.48 -18.30 -3.03
C TYR A 3 12.85 -17.62 -3.13
N LYS A 4 13.16 -16.98 -4.25
CA LYS A 4 14.39 -16.19 -4.38
C LYS A 4 14.09 -14.72 -4.22
N LYS A 5 15.01 -13.98 -3.61
CA LYS A 5 14.90 -12.52 -3.45
C LYS A 5 14.60 -11.81 -4.77
N GLU A 6 15.21 -12.28 -5.87
CA GLU A 6 15.04 -11.72 -7.20
C GLU A 6 13.59 -11.75 -7.71
N ASP A 7 12.78 -12.69 -7.22
CA ASP A 7 11.40 -12.88 -7.67
C ASP A 7 10.47 -11.76 -7.16
N PHE A 8 10.86 -11.06 -6.09
CA PHE A 8 10.04 -10.06 -5.41
C PHE A 8 10.40 -8.64 -5.82
N ALA A 9 9.37 -7.82 -5.98
CA ALA A 9 9.46 -6.39 -6.18
C ALA A 9 9.32 -5.61 -4.86
N SER A 10 8.40 -6.02 -3.99
CA SER A 10 8.16 -5.34 -2.72
C SER A 10 7.38 -6.18 -1.71
N PHE A 11 7.39 -5.73 -0.46
CA PHE A 11 6.61 -6.29 0.65
C PHE A 11 5.84 -5.20 1.39
N GLU A 12 4.63 -5.52 1.79
CA GLU A 12 3.77 -4.70 2.63
C GLU A 12 3.34 -5.50 3.86
N ILE A 13 3.49 -4.93 5.05
CA ILE A 13 3.01 -5.51 6.30
C ILE A 13 1.76 -4.73 6.72
N THR A 14 0.68 -5.45 6.99
CA THR A 14 -0.60 -4.89 7.42
C THR A 14 -1.13 -5.63 8.64
N SER A 15 -1.87 -4.95 9.50
CA SER A 15 -2.70 -5.58 10.52
C SER A 15 -3.85 -6.36 9.88
N LEU A 16 -4.53 -7.21 10.65
CA LEU A 16 -5.61 -8.05 10.13
C LEU A 16 -6.85 -7.26 9.67
N ASP A 17 -7.04 -6.04 10.17
CA ASP A 17 -8.09 -5.10 9.74
C ASP A 17 -7.70 -4.30 8.48
N GLY A 18 -6.50 -4.50 7.95
CA GLY A 18 -6.03 -3.90 6.69
C GLY A 18 -5.31 -2.56 6.84
N GLN A 19 -5.01 -2.09 8.06
CA GLN A 19 -4.13 -0.93 8.24
C GLN A 19 -2.70 -1.29 7.83
N ARG A 20 -2.08 -0.47 6.98
CA ARG A 20 -0.68 -0.64 6.61
C ARG A 20 0.25 -0.24 7.74
N LEU A 21 1.03 -1.20 8.23
CA LEU A 21 2.02 -1.05 9.30
C LEU A 21 3.39 -0.69 8.73
N TYR A 22 3.77 -1.32 7.61
CA TYR A 22 5.07 -1.07 6.99
C TYR A 22 5.06 -1.40 5.49
N TYR A 23 5.95 -0.79 4.72
CA TYR A 23 6.16 -1.07 3.31
C TYR A 23 7.65 -0.96 2.96
N THR A 24 8.14 -1.87 2.13
CA THR A 24 9.47 -1.76 1.53
C THR A 24 9.52 -2.37 0.12
N ASP A 25 10.28 -1.75 -0.77
CA ASP A 25 10.67 -2.28 -2.08
C ASP A 25 12.18 -2.58 -2.16
N SER A 26 12.89 -2.47 -1.04
CA SER A 26 14.34 -2.62 -0.97
C SER A 26 14.79 -3.11 0.41
N ASN A 27 16.08 -3.39 0.57
CA ASN A 27 16.70 -3.75 1.85
C ASN A 27 16.06 -4.95 2.58
N PHE A 28 15.54 -5.93 1.83
CA PHE A 28 15.07 -7.20 2.37
C PHE A 28 15.93 -8.36 1.85
N ASP A 29 15.90 -9.48 2.56
CA ASP A 29 16.59 -10.71 2.20
C ASP A 29 15.87 -11.96 2.72
N PHE A 30 16.24 -13.11 2.16
CA PHE A 30 15.75 -14.42 2.58
C PHE A 30 16.95 -15.25 3.09
N PRO A 31 17.30 -15.14 4.38
CA PRO A 31 18.39 -15.95 4.94
C PRO A 31 18.04 -17.43 4.88
N LEU A 32 19.02 -18.26 4.53
CA LEU A 32 18.96 -19.71 4.70
C LEU A 32 18.90 -20.01 6.19
N MET A 33 17.81 -20.61 6.63
CA MET A 33 17.65 -21.10 8.00
C MET A 33 17.68 -22.62 7.97
N TYR A 34 18.14 -23.23 9.06
CA TYR A 34 18.16 -24.68 9.22
C TYR A 34 17.32 -25.04 10.44
N ASP A 35 16.56 -26.13 10.38
CA ASP A 35 15.95 -26.71 11.56
C ASP A 35 17.00 -27.45 12.40
N SER A 36 16.57 -28.05 13.52
CA SER A 36 17.44 -28.84 14.40
C SER A 36 18.02 -30.10 13.74
N ASP A 37 17.50 -30.50 12.58
CA ASP A 37 17.91 -31.66 11.81
C ASP A 37 18.71 -31.26 10.54
N ASP A 38 19.22 -30.02 10.49
CA ASP A 38 19.94 -29.43 9.35
C ASP A 38 19.12 -29.37 8.04
N ASN A 39 17.79 -29.44 8.10
CA ASN A 39 16.96 -29.20 6.92
C ASN A 39 16.80 -27.70 6.69
N VAL A 40 16.91 -27.28 5.43
CA VAL A 40 16.69 -25.89 5.04
C VAL A 40 15.23 -25.49 5.31
N ILE A 41 15.02 -24.60 6.29
CA ILE A 41 13.80 -23.83 6.47
C ILE A 41 13.95 -22.56 5.60
N ASP A 42 13.80 -22.70 4.29
CA ASP A 42 13.45 -21.56 3.45
C ASP A 42 12.13 -21.04 4.00
N ASN A 43 12.01 -19.76 4.40
CA ASN A 43 10.74 -19.03 4.63
C ASN A 43 10.87 -17.73 5.47
N MET A 44 12.05 -17.33 5.96
CA MET A 44 12.14 -16.06 6.71
C MET A 44 12.37 -14.89 5.76
N LEU A 45 11.47 -13.92 5.76
CA LEU A 45 11.71 -12.59 5.22
C LEU A 45 12.40 -11.75 6.30
N MET A 46 13.58 -11.23 6.00
CA MET A 46 14.32 -10.30 6.85
C MET A 46 14.38 -8.93 6.17
N ILE A 47 13.74 -7.94 6.78
CA ILE A 47 13.78 -6.53 6.34
C ILE A 47 14.78 -5.79 7.22
N LYS A 48 15.73 -5.09 6.61
CA LYS A 48 16.75 -4.28 7.29
C LYS A 48 16.53 -2.80 7.02
N GLY A 49 16.82 -1.96 8.02
CA GLY A 49 16.66 -0.52 7.88
C GLY A 49 17.22 0.27 9.06
N LYS A 50 16.83 1.54 9.13
CA LYS A 50 17.06 2.42 10.28
C LYS A 50 15.73 3.08 10.63
N ARG A 51 15.38 3.14 11.92
CA ARG A 51 14.09 3.66 12.40
C ARG A 51 12.90 2.89 11.82
N LEU A 52 13.03 1.56 11.73
CA LEU A 52 11.89 0.69 11.44
C LEU A 52 10.86 0.77 12.58
N PRO A 53 9.57 0.55 12.29
CA PRO A 53 8.55 0.53 13.33
C PRO A 53 8.79 -0.64 14.29
N GLU A 54 8.53 -0.41 15.57
CA GLU A 54 8.44 -1.46 16.58
C GLU A 54 7.03 -2.05 16.54
N LEU A 55 6.93 -3.26 16.00
CA LEU A 55 5.69 -4.00 15.88
C LEU A 55 5.67 -5.09 16.97
N THR A 56 4.50 -5.33 17.57
CA THR A 56 4.33 -6.35 18.61
C THR A 56 4.69 -7.73 18.07
N CYS A 57 5.69 -8.37 18.67
CA CYS A 57 6.03 -9.75 18.35
C CYS A 57 4.89 -10.69 18.77
N SER A 58 4.65 -11.75 18.01
CA SER A 58 3.57 -12.76 18.20
C SER A 58 2.16 -12.37 17.72
N ASP A 59 1.91 -11.10 17.37
CA ASP A 59 0.65 -10.72 16.73
C ASP A 59 0.60 -11.23 15.28
N TYR A 60 -0.58 -11.69 14.88
CA TYR A 60 -0.82 -12.05 13.49
C TYR A 60 -0.95 -10.79 12.64
N VAL A 61 -0.22 -10.77 11.54
CA VAL A 61 -0.23 -9.76 10.48
C VAL A 61 -0.49 -10.43 9.14
N TYR A 62 -0.84 -9.62 8.16
CA TYR A 62 -0.70 -10.01 6.77
C TYR A 62 0.58 -9.42 6.19
N VAL A 63 1.39 -10.28 5.57
CA VAL A 63 2.46 -9.86 4.67
C VAL A 63 1.94 -10.02 3.25
N ILE A 64 2.03 -8.95 2.46
CA ILE A 64 1.69 -8.97 1.04
C ILE A 64 2.98 -8.84 0.25
N ALA A 65 3.36 -9.88 -0.47
CA ALA A 65 4.48 -9.88 -1.38
C ALA A 65 3.99 -9.51 -2.79
N THR A 66 4.63 -8.51 -3.40
CA THR A 66 4.41 -8.17 -4.81
C THR A 66 5.55 -8.78 -5.61
N MET A 67 5.24 -9.68 -6.54
CA MET A 67 6.20 -10.30 -7.44
C MET A 67 6.58 -9.32 -8.55
N ARG A 68 7.76 -9.50 -9.15
CA ARG A 68 8.14 -8.71 -10.35
C ARG A 68 7.22 -8.95 -11.55
N GLY A 69 6.58 -10.12 -11.61
CA GLY A 69 5.55 -10.44 -12.59
C GLY A 69 4.20 -9.72 -12.38
N GLY A 70 4.03 -9.01 -11.26
CA GLY A 70 2.80 -8.28 -10.92
C GLY A 70 1.87 -9.02 -9.96
N ASP A 71 1.98 -10.35 -9.88
CA ASP A 71 1.20 -11.16 -8.93
C ASP A 71 1.44 -10.70 -7.49
N ARG A 72 0.39 -10.75 -6.67
CA ARG A 72 0.45 -10.39 -5.27
C ARG A 72 0.02 -11.58 -4.42
N TYR A 73 0.85 -11.96 -3.47
CA TYR A 73 0.56 -13.06 -2.54
C TYR A 73 0.41 -12.53 -1.13
N ARG A 74 -0.66 -12.91 -0.45
CA ARG A 74 -0.91 -12.60 0.96
C ARG A 74 -0.57 -13.79 1.83
N TYR A 75 0.15 -13.54 2.91
CA TYR A 75 0.54 -14.53 3.91
C TYR A 75 0.03 -14.07 5.27
N LYS A 76 -0.81 -14.88 5.92
CA LYS A 76 -1.15 -14.67 7.33
C LYS A 76 -0.04 -15.26 8.19
N THR A 77 0.63 -14.43 8.97
CA THR A 77 1.84 -14.83 9.69
C THR A 77 2.08 -13.97 10.92
N SER A 78 3.10 -14.31 11.72
CA SER A 78 3.50 -13.56 12.91
C SER A 78 4.87 -12.90 12.71
N ILE A 79 5.07 -11.77 13.36
CA ILE A 79 6.37 -11.10 13.45
C ILE A 79 7.23 -11.82 14.48
N SER A 80 8.41 -12.30 14.05
CA SER A 80 9.35 -13.00 14.94
C SER A 80 10.37 -12.06 15.57
N VAL A 81 10.75 -11.00 14.86
CA VAL A 81 11.63 -9.93 15.36
C VAL A 81 11.11 -8.60 14.86
N SER A 82 11.06 -7.59 15.74
CA SER A 82 10.85 -6.19 15.34
C SER A 82 11.74 -5.30 16.20
N THR A 83 12.69 -4.64 15.57
CA THR A 83 13.56 -3.62 16.18
C THR A 83 13.65 -2.44 15.21
N GLU A 84 14.21 -1.32 15.67
CA GLU A 84 14.44 -0.16 14.80
C GLU A 84 15.38 -0.45 13.60
N PHE A 85 16.11 -1.57 13.61
CA PHE A 85 17.07 -1.95 12.57
C PHE A 85 16.62 -3.14 11.72
N GLN A 86 15.73 -3.98 12.23
CA GLN A 86 15.35 -5.22 11.58
C GLN A 86 13.94 -5.68 11.93
N ILE A 87 13.20 -6.14 10.92
CA ILE A 87 11.93 -6.85 11.06
C ILE A 87 12.07 -8.22 10.40
N ASN A 88 11.72 -9.28 11.13
CA ASN A 88 11.66 -10.64 10.60
C ASN A 88 10.23 -11.16 10.59
N VAL A 89 9.85 -11.78 9.50
CA VAL A 89 8.54 -12.39 9.34
C VAL A 89 8.67 -13.74 8.63
N ILE A 90 7.84 -14.71 9.02
CA ILE A 90 7.83 -16.03 8.40
C ILE A 90 6.85 -16.01 7.22
N ILE A 91 7.30 -16.30 6.02
CA ILE A 91 6.48 -16.42 4.80
C ILE A 91 6.41 -17.90 4.44
N ARG A 92 5.22 -18.52 4.56
CA ARG A 92 5.04 -19.94 4.22
C ARG A 92 4.37 -20.08 2.84
N PRO A 93 5.07 -20.59 1.80
CA PRO A 93 4.53 -20.73 0.45
C PRO A 93 3.25 -21.56 0.38
N ASP A 94 3.14 -22.60 1.21
CA ASP A 94 1.94 -23.45 1.28
C ASP A 94 0.72 -22.74 1.88
N LYS A 95 0.92 -21.57 2.50
CA LYS A 95 -0.13 -20.70 3.06
C LYS A 95 -0.32 -19.41 2.27
N ALA A 96 0.27 -19.31 1.08
CA ALA A 96 0.13 -18.15 0.22
C ALA A 96 -1.28 -18.07 -0.37
N GLU A 97 -1.94 -16.92 -0.23
CA GLU A 97 -3.18 -16.61 -0.91
C GLU A 97 -2.89 -15.66 -2.08
N LEU A 98 -3.18 -16.08 -3.31
CA LEU A 98 -3.09 -15.18 -4.46
C LEU A 98 -4.15 -14.08 -4.33
N LEU A 99 -3.71 -12.83 -4.32
CA LEU A 99 -4.58 -11.67 -4.35
C LEU A 99 -4.90 -11.35 -5.81
N GLU A 100 -6.17 -11.50 -6.17
CA GLU A 100 -6.65 -11.07 -7.48
C GLU A 100 -6.51 -9.55 -7.65
N GLU A 101 -6.12 -9.13 -8.86
CA GLU A 101 -6.11 -7.72 -9.20
C GLU A 101 -7.55 -7.18 -9.24
N ARG A 102 -7.91 -6.42 -8.22
CA ARG A 102 -9.23 -5.78 -8.16
C ARG A 102 -9.36 -4.55 -9.06
N ARG A 103 -8.25 -3.94 -9.51
CA ARG A 103 -8.32 -2.70 -10.30
C ARG A 103 -8.41 -3.04 -11.78
N ARG A 104 -9.51 -2.63 -12.38
CA ARG A 104 -9.74 -2.76 -13.82
C ARG A 104 -8.80 -1.90 -14.68
N TYR A 105 -8.15 -0.90 -14.09
CA TYR A 105 -7.31 0.08 -14.81
C TYR A 105 -5.98 0.30 -14.10
N PHE A 106 -4.93 0.40 -14.91
CA PHE A 106 -3.59 0.80 -14.46
C PHE A 106 -3.61 2.19 -13.86
N LYS A 107 -2.83 2.37 -12.80
CA LYS A 107 -2.70 3.61 -12.04
C LYS A 107 -1.40 4.29 -12.42
N ILE A 108 -1.48 5.54 -12.85
CA ILE A 108 -0.33 6.35 -13.24
C ILE A 108 -0.02 7.31 -12.08
N LYS A 109 1.24 7.29 -11.62
CA LYS A 109 1.74 8.28 -10.66
C LYS A 109 1.94 9.61 -11.35
N THR A 110 1.47 10.69 -10.74
CA THR A 110 1.62 12.05 -11.28
C THR A 110 1.72 13.09 -10.17
N ASN A 111 1.98 14.34 -10.54
CA ASN A 111 2.03 15.49 -9.65
C ASN A 111 1.30 16.69 -10.28
N GLU A 112 0.13 16.44 -10.86
CA GLU A 112 -0.66 17.48 -11.52
C GLU A 112 -1.47 18.31 -10.54
N ARG A 113 -1.62 19.60 -10.86
CA ARG A 113 -2.49 20.53 -10.13
C ARG A 113 -3.90 20.46 -10.70
N ALA A 114 -4.89 20.45 -9.81
CA ALA A 114 -6.31 20.51 -10.17
C ALA A 114 -7.08 21.37 -9.17
N PHE A 115 -8.32 21.68 -9.52
CA PHE A 115 -9.22 22.47 -8.68
C PHE A 115 -10.55 21.75 -8.51
N ILE A 116 -11.07 21.71 -7.29
CA ILE A 116 -12.45 21.32 -7.02
C ILE A 116 -13.29 22.61 -6.95
N THR A 117 -14.28 22.70 -7.81
CA THR A 117 -15.10 23.91 -7.97
C THR A 117 -16.49 23.77 -7.35
N LEU A 118 -17.07 22.57 -7.37
CA LEU A 118 -18.38 22.29 -6.79
C LEU A 118 -18.33 21.04 -5.90
N ARG A 119 -19.15 21.03 -4.85
CA ARG A 119 -19.42 19.88 -4.00
C ARG A 119 -20.93 19.67 -3.87
N THR A 120 -21.37 18.42 -3.94
CA THR A 120 -22.73 18.01 -3.57
C THR A 120 -22.64 16.95 -2.48
N GLN A 121 -23.29 17.18 -1.35
CA GLN A 121 -23.36 16.25 -0.23
C GLN A 121 -24.71 15.53 -0.22
N GLU A 122 -24.83 14.46 0.56
CA GLU A 122 -26.11 13.79 0.76
C GLU A 122 -27.12 14.76 1.40
N GLY A 123 -28.29 14.90 0.80
CA GLY A 123 -29.31 15.86 1.22
C GLY A 123 -29.24 17.23 0.53
N ASP A 124 -28.17 17.54 -0.21
CA ASP A 124 -28.11 18.76 -1.02
C ASP A 124 -29.06 18.65 -2.22
N GLU A 125 -29.93 19.66 -2.40
CA GLU A 125 -30.77 19.77 -3.60
C GLU A 125 -29.97 20.15 -4.85
N LYS A 126 -28.83 20.83 -4.68
CA LYS A 126 -27.99 21.33 -5.76
C LYS A 126 -26.51 21.40 -5.36
N PRO A 127 -25.58 21.37 -6.34
CA PRO A 127 -24.17 21.56 -6.05
C PRO A 127 -23.88 22.93 -5.41
N THR A 128 -23.06 22.93 -4.36
CA THR A 128 -22.57 24.12 -3.68
C THR A 128 -21.18 24.49 -4.22
N PRO A 129 -20.96 25.74 -4.65
CA PRO A 129 -19.64 26.18 -5.09
C PRO A 129 -18.65 26.26 -3.92
N LEU A 130 -17.41 25.87 -4.18
CA LEU A 130 -16.29 26.14 -3.29
C LEU A 130 -15.71 27.49 -3.68
N ASP A 131 -15.86 28.48 -2.80
CA ASP A 131 -15.28 29.81 -2.96
C ASP A 131 -14.29 30.09 -1.82
N PRO A 132 -12.98 30.28 -2.10
CA PRO A 132 -12.33 30.04 -3.39
C PRO A 132 -12.32 28.54 -3.76
N PRO A 133 -12.16 28.15 -5.05
CA PRO A 133 -12.02 26.75 -5.44
C PRO A 133 -10.94 26.04 -4.64
N ALA A 134 -11.17 24.78 -4.27
CA ALA A 134 -10.18 24.04 -3.50
C ALA A 134 -9.07 23.54 -4.43
N GLU A 135 -7.88 24.08 -4.27
CA GLU A 135 -6.68 23.61 -4.97
C GLU A 135 -6.26 22.25 -4.41
N ILE A 136 -5.95 21.32 -5.31
CA ILE A 136 -5.55 19.96 -5.00
C ILE A 136 -4.36 19.54 -5.88
N CYS A 137 -3.62 18.56 -5.39
CA CYS A 137 -2.57 17.89 -6.14
C CYS A 137 -2.96 16.43 -6.38
N ILE A 138 -3.10 16.03 -7.65
CA ILE A 138 -3.34 14.65 -8.04
C ILE A 138 -2.01 13.90 -7.93
N ARG A 139 -1.99 12.89 -7.06
CA ARG A 139 -0.84 12.00 -6.87
C ARG A 139 -0.91 10.79 -7.77
N ASP A 140 -2.13 10.37 -8.09
CA ASP A 140 -2.34 9.26 -8.98
C ASP A 140 -3.66 9.34 -9.76
N ILE A 141 -3.68 8.83 -10.98
CA ILE A 141 -4.85 8.82 -11.86
C ILE A 141 -5.01 7.46 -12.57
N ASN A 142 -6.26 7.04 -12.76
CA ASN A 142 -6.65 6.00 -13.69
C ASN A 142 -8.00 6.34 -14.33
N VAL A 143 -8.44 5.55 -15.31
CA VAL A 143 -9.71 5.77 -16.03
C VAL A 143 -10.93 5.73 -15.09
N GLY A 144 -10.85 5.01 -13.98
CA GLY A 144 -11.93 4.88 -13.01
C GLY A 144 -11.91 5.90 -11.86
N GLY A 145 -10.87 6.73 -11.73
CA GLY A 145 -10.78 7.70 -10.65
C GLY A 145 -9.38 8.24 -10.36
N VAL A 146 -9.33 9.17 -9.42
CA VAL A 146 -8.13 9.90 -9.02
C VAL A 146 -7.89 9.78 -7.52
N PHE A 147 -6.62 9.81 -7.12
CA PHE A 147 -6.20 10.04 -5.74
C PHE A 147 -5.52 11.40 -5.67
N PHE A 148 -6.05 12.30 -4.83
CA PHE A 148 -5.55 13.65 -4.67
C PHE A 148 -5.30 14.00 -3.20
N VAL A 149 -4.49 15.03 -2.99
CA VAL A 149 -4.25 15.65 -1.68
C VAL A 149 -4.71 17.11 -1.75
N CYS A 150 -5.52 17.53 -0.78
CA CYS A 150 -5.87 18.94 -0.57
C CYS A 150 -5.11 19.43 0.66
N ALA A 151 -4.31 20.49 0.51
CA ALA A 151 -3.54 21.07 1.62
C ALA A 151 -4.33 22.14 2.40
N ASP A 152 -5.50 22.57 1.90
CA ASP A 152 -6.34 23.53 2.61
C ASP A 152 -7.08 22.83 3.75
N ASN A 153 -6.55 22.95 4.97
CA ASN A 153 -7.11 22.35 6.18
C ASN A 153 -8.52 22.86 6.54
N ARG A 154 -9.00 23.94 5.90
CA ARG A 154 -10.38 24.43 6.07
C ARG A 154 -11.37 23.66 5.20
N ARG A 155 -10.88 22.84 4.26
CA ARG A 155 -11.69 22.02 3.37
C ARG A 155 -11.71 20.60 3.89
N SER A 156 -12.91 20.08 4.15
CA SER A 156 -13.14 18.67 4.45
C SER A 156 -14.07 18.07 3.41
N PHE A 157 -13.75 16.85 2.99
CA PHE A 157 -14.54 16.04 2.07
C PHE A 157 -14.95 14.77 2.80
N ALA A 158 -16.24 14.45 2.74
CA ALA A 158 -16.80 13.25 3.35
C ALA A 158 -16.97 12.14 2.30
N LYS A 159 -16.98 10.88 2.78
CA LYS A 159 -17.33 9.74 1.94
C LYS A 159 -18.76 9.95 1.41
N GLY A 160 -18.94 9.87 0.10
CA GLY A 160 -20.23 10.08 -0.57
C GLY A 160 -20.38 11.46 -1.21
N ASP A 161 -19.52 12.43 -0.87
CA ASP A 161 -19.48 13.72 -1.55
C ASP A 161 -19.23 13.53 -3.05
N LYS A 162 -20.01 14.23 -3.89
CA LYS A 162 -19.78 14.34 -5.32
C LYS A 162 -19.06 15.65 -5.60
N LEU A 163 -17.90 15.56 -6.25
CA LEU A 163 -17.00 16.70 -6.47
C LEU A 163 -16.86 16.97 -7.96
N MET A 164 -17.02 18.23 -8.37
CA MET A 164 -16.65 18.67 -9.71
C MET A 164 -15.19 19.13 -9.70
N MET A 165 -14.35 18.40 -10.41
CA MET A 165 -12.91 18.65 -10.53
C MET A 165 -12.59 19.18 -11.93
N VAL A 166 -11.75 20.21 -11.98
CA VAL A 166 -11.15 20.74 -13.20
C VAL A 166 -9.66 20.39 -13.15
N LEU A 167 -9.22 19.59 -14.11
CA LEU A 167 -7.84 19.15 -14.28
C LEU A 167 -7.38 19.52 -15.68
N SER A 168 -6.24 20.19 -15.76
CA SER A 168 -5.54 20.40 -17.03
C SER A 168 -4.42 19.37 -17.12
N LEU A 169 -4.59 18.38 -17.99
CA LEU A 169 -3.52 17.44 -18.31
C LEU A 169 -2.63 18.08 -19.37
N SER A 170 -1.37 18.31 -19.03
CA SER A 170 -0.33 18.64 -20.00
C SER A 170 -0.10 17.41 -20.89
N GLY A 171 -0.65 17.43 -22.10
CA GLY A 171 -0.28 16.46 -23.12
C GLY A 171 1.15 16.71 -23.58
N THR A 172 1.99 15.68 -23.55
CA THR A 172 3.24 15.63 -24.34
C THR A 172 2.97 15.01 -25.68
#